data_AF-A0A9P7FXC3-F1
#
_entry.id   AF-A0A9P7FXC3-F1
#
_cell.length_a   1.000
_cell.length_b   1.000
_cell.length_c   1.000
_cell.angle_alpha   90.00
_cell.angle_beta   90.00
_cell.angle_gamma   90.00
#
_symmetry.space_group_name_H-M   'P 1'
#
loop_
_entity.id
_entity.type
_entity.pdbx_description
1 polymer ?
#
loop_
_entity_poly.entity_id
_entity_poly.type
_entity_poly.pdbx_seq_one_letter_code
_entity_poly.pdbx_strand_id
1 'polypeptide(L)'
;MAIEIGSNAWVMQLLEAIEVELHSRGRTDVRVDNLRLFKQADVPTEPKESRQSRALRWLHEQPADSQLDEMKKLSSIFPNGPRGSDDKLDIIIADAEEMVDALSDPHVAYNKKVKNALNECLDTHLSLPSPSEVVKDARMLDKVFGGKEPRIHVGRPGGAPAVIFHPVLAALQQNLDYLEQVEVSPAEVSRAANYLHSAAKFYEDKDQRQDVIKDLITDALGGTGKWKHTINLDSGSTVRVKGEKIIPDASWWHNVFLILVLELKNSLGLYGDALFQAVVDYSKMVAGDEYRPFREYSNFPIVLIGATANRLEIAVAVFAGSTYVTKLRTFDFSLGFHASDNIIRLARLPTSYTLLYISQPDTPRSFHDITYRQFLSRAGQPTLDLVDLGDATTAMYIAILDDQEVIVKFTTRYNEAAHRLLADTQLAPRLHFCGRVVGDLYMIVMDRVDGMSVWQLQEDNMPIPQIVPTQVEEAVRLLHEQDIVFGDLRANNILYVLSGAEERVVLVDFDWPAKDGEGRYPATLNPGTTWHKEVAPYSIMRKTHDLWQLARLRGLCTQSNIL
;
A
#
# COMPACT_ATOMS: atom_id res chain seq x y z
N MET A 1 -16.03 -22.25 -13.05
CA MET A 1 -16.17 -23.51 -12.28
C MET A 1 -17.17 -24.37 -13.04
N ALA A 2 -16.93 -25.67 -13.22
CA ALA A 2 -17.90 -26.57 -13.83
C ALA A 2 -18.09 -27.77 -12.88
N ILE A 3 -19.26 -27.84 -12.25
CA ILE A 3 -19.68 -28.97 -11.43
C ILE A 3 -20.72 -29.73 -12.26
N GLU A 4 -20.41 -30.96 -12.63
CA GLU A 4 -21.39 -31.82 -13.29
C GLU A 4 -22.27 -32.48 -12.23
N ILE A 5 -23.54 -32.10 -12.19
CA ILE A 5 -24.52 -32.68 -11.27
C ILE A 5 -25.81 -33.04 -12.01
N GLY A 6 -26.39 -34.18 -11.67
CA GLY A 6 -27.64 -34.63 -12.28
C GLY A 6 -28.80 -33.71 -11.90
N SER A 7 -29.69 -33.43 -12.86
CA SER A 7 -30.89 -32.59 -12.63
C SER A 7 -31.84 -33.13 -11.56
N ASN A 8 -31.80 -34.43 -11.27
CA ASN A 8 -32.59 -35.06 -10.21
C ASN A 8 -31.92 -35.06 -8.83
N ALA A 9 -30.72 -34.47 -8.70
CA ALA A 9 -30.03 -34.33 -7.43
C ALA A 9 -30.75 -33.36 -6.49
N TRP A 10 -30.56 -33.57 -5.19
CA TRP A 10 -31.02 -32.66 -4.15
C TRP A 10 -30.07 -31.45 -4.05
N VAL A 11 -30.57 -30.31 -3.60
CA VAL A 11 -29.73 -29.13 -3.35
C VAL A 11 -28.60 -29.45 -2.37
N MET A 12 -28.85 -30.31 -1.37
CA MET A 12 -27.81 -30.80 -0.46
C MET A 12 -26.64 -31.48 -1.20
N GLN A 13 -26.93 -32.25 -2.26
CA GLN A 13 -25.88 -32.92 -3.03
C GLN A 13 -25.07 -31.93 -3.89
N LEU A 14 -25.69 -30.82 -4.32
CA LEU A 14 -24.98 -29.73 -4.97
C LEU A 14 -24.03 -29.04 -3.99
N LEU A 15 -24.50 -28.78 -2.77
CA LEU A 15 -23.72 -28.21 -1.68
C LEU A 15 -22.48 -29.06 -1.34
N GLU A 16 -22.65 -30.39 -1.19
CA GLU A 16 -21.55 -31.33 -0.97
C GLU A 16 -20.54 -31.33 -2.14
N ALA A 17 -21.03 -31.29 -3.38
CA ALA A 17 -20.16 -31.24 -4.56
C ALA A 17 -19.35 -29.93 -4.63
N ILE A 18 -19.95 -28.81 -4.22
CA ILE A 18 -19.27 -27.51 -4.11
C ILE A 18 -18.16 -27.57 -3.07
N GLU A 19 -18.42 -28.12 -1.88
CA GLU A 19 -17.43 -28.25 -0.81
C GLU A 19 -16.19 -29.04 -1.27
N VAL A 20 -16.40 -30.22 -1.88
CA VAL A 20 -15.32 -31.07 -2.38
C VAL A 20 -14.44 -30.35 -3.39
N GLU A 21 -15.05 -29.58 -4.31
CA GLU A 21 -14.32 -28.83 -5.32
C GLU A 21 -13.59 -27.61 -4.75
N LEU A 22 -14.13 -26.96 -3.71
CA LEU A 22 -13.44 -25.89 -3.00
C LEU A 22 -12.21 -26.43 -2.25
N HIS A 23 -12.35 -27.59 -1.59
CA HIS A 23 -11.25 -28.26 -0.90
C HIS A 23 -10.14 -28.67 -1.86
N SER A 24 -10.48 -29.19 -3.05
CA SER A 24 -9.50 -29.58 -4.08
C SER A 24 -8.63 -28.41 -4.56
N ARG A 25 -9.12 -27.17 -4.39
CA ARG A 25 -8.44 -25.91 -4.75
C ARG A 25 -7.76 -25.21 -3.57
N GLY A 26 -7.72 -25.85 -2.41
CA GLY A 26 -7.02 -25.34 -1.22
C GLY A 26 -7.89 -24.51 -0.26
N ARG A 27 -9.20 -24.40 -0.48
CA ARG A 27 -10.15 -23.74 0.44
C ARG A 27 -10.73 -24.75 1.44
N THR A 28 -9.90 -25.27 2.33
CA THR A 28 -10.28 -26.29 3.33
C THR A 28 -11.03 -25.73 4.55
N ASP A 29 -11.17 -24.41 4.61
CA ASP A 29 -11.90 -23.64 5.62
C ASP A 29 -13.43 -23.68 5.43
N VAL A 30 -13.89 -23.89 4.20
CA VAL A 30 -15.32 -23.84 3.85
C VAL A 30 -15.99 -25.17 4.20
N ARG A 31 -17.10 -25.11 4.94
CA ARG A 31 -17.92 -26.27 5.29
C ARG A 31 -19.31 -26.18 4.69
N VAL A 32 -19.89 -27.31 4.34
CA VAL A 32 -21.24 -27.39 3.78
C VAL A 32 -22.30 -26.71 4.65
N ASP A 33 -22.19 -26.82 5.99
CA ASP A 33 -23.11 -26.22 6.96
C ASP A 33 -23.15 -24.68 6.91
N ASN A 34 -22.07 -24.07 6.40
CA ASN A 34 -21.93 -22.63 6.28
C ASN A 34 -22.37 -22.10 4.91
N LEU A 35 -22.60 -22.97 3.91
CA LEU A 35 -22.95 -22.53 2.57
C LEU A 35 -24.46 -22.36 2.40
N ARG A 36 -24.85 -21.32 1.67
CA ARG A 36 -26.24 -21.02 1.30
C ARG A 36 -26.31 -20.73 -0.19
N LEU A 37 -27.33 -21.27 -0.86
CA LEU A 37 -27.56 -21.07 -2.29
C LEU A 37 -28.80 -20.20 -2.50
N PHE A 38 -28.73 -19.29 -3.47
CA PHE A 38 -29.81 -18.38 -3.83
C PHE A 38 -30.13 -18.50 -5.32
N LYS A 39 -31.41 -18.63 -5.67
CA LYS A 39 -31.87 -18.70 -7.06
C LYS A 39 -32.22 -17.32 -7.62
N GLN A 40 -32.23 -17.22 -8.95
CA GLN A 40 -32.74 -16.07 -9.70
C GLN A 40 -32.02 -14.77 -9.31
N ALA A 41 -30.70 -14.83 -9.24
CA ALA A 41 -29.88 -13.67 -8.91
C ALA A 41 -30.07 -12.52 -9.92
N ASP A 42 -30.42 -12.82 -11.17
CA ASP A 42 -30.55 -11.81 -12.24
C ASP A 42 -29.30 -10.92 -12.41
N VAL A 43 -28.16 -11.32 -11.81
CA VAL A 43 -26.90 -10.57 -11.81
C VAL A 43 -26.17 -10.79 -13.13
N PRO A 44 -25.86 -9.74 -13.89
CA PRO A 44 -25.11 -9.85 -15.13
C PRO A 44 -23.73 -10.47 -14.93
N THR A 45 -23.37 -11.45 -15.76
CA THR A 45 -22.04 -12.10 -15.75
C THR A 45 -20.98 -11.13 -16.26
N GLU A 46 -21.26 -10.35 -17.29
CA GLU A 46 -20.33 -9.33 -17.79
C GLU A 46 -20.72 -7.93 -17.30
N PRO A 47 -19.74 -7.03 -17.09
CA PRO A 47 -18.29 -7.26 -17.10
C PRO A 47 -17.81 -8.05 -15.86
N LYS A 48 -16.73 -8.85 -16.01
CA LYS A 48 -16.19 -9.73 -14.95
C LYS A 48 -15.74 -8.97 -13.71
N GLU A 49 -15.19 -7.78 -13.88
CA GLU A 49 -14.51 -6.98 -12.86
C GLU A 49 -15.45 -6.53 -11.74
N SER A 50 -16.71 -6.24 -12.08
CA SER A 50 -17.74 -5.79 -11.13
C SER A 50 -18.77 -6.87 -10.78
N ARG A 51 -18.59 -8.11 -11.26
CA ARG A 51 -19.49 -9.25 -11.03
C ARG A 51 -19.65 -9.55 -9.54
N GLN A 52 -18.56 -9.53 -8.77
CA GLN A 52 -18.58 -9.79 -7.33
C GLN A 52 -19.36 -8.70 -6.56
N SER A 53 -19.08 -7.43 -6.85
CA SER A 53 -19.77 -6.30 -6.21
C SER A 53 -21.28 -6.29 -6.52
N ARG A 54 -21.67 -6.65 -7.74
CA ARG A 54 -23.09 -6.82 -8.10
C ARG A 54 -23.76 -7.98 -7.37
N ALA A 55 -23.07 -9.11 -7.24
CA ALA A 55 -23.58 -10.26 -6.49
C ALA A 55 -23.80 -9.94 -5.01
N LEU A 56 -22.86 -9.22 -4.39
CA LEU A 56 -22.99 -8.75 -3.00
C LEU A 56 -24.16 -7.78 -2.82
N ARG A 57 -24.34 -6.83 -3.75
CA ARG A 57 -25.49 -5.90 -3.72
C ARG A 57 -26.81 -6.64 -3.84
N TRP A 58 -26.90 -7.62 -4.72
CA TRP A 58 -28.11 -8.43 -4.87
C TRP A 58 -28.44 -9.22 -3.59
N LEU A 59 -27.42 -9.80 -2.93
CA LEU A 59 -27.62 -10.51 -1.65
C LEU A 59 -28.21 -9.60 -0.56
N HIS A 60 -27.86 -8.30 -0.56
CA HIS A 60 -28.41 -7.31 0.37
C HIS A 60 -29.90 -7.01 0.08
N GLU A 61 -30.32 -7.06 -1.18
CA GLU A 61 -31.68 -6.72 -1.64
C GLU A 61 -32.49 -7.96 -2.04
N GLN A 62 -32.05 -9.15 -1.60
CA GLN A 62 -32.56 -10.41 -2.11
C GLN A 62 -34.09 -10.55 -1.85
N PRO A 63 -34.86 -11.05 -2.84
CA PRO A 63 -36.28 -11.30 -2.64
C PRO A 63 -36.53 -12.30 -1.52
N ALA A 64 -37.66 -12.15 -0.83
CA ALA A 64 -38.18 -13.20 0.05
C ALA A 64 -38.32 -14.52 -0.76
N ASP A 65 -37.93 -15.65 -0.16
CA ASP A 65 -37.96 -17.00 -0.78
C ASP A 65 -36.94 -17.24 -1.92
N SER A 66 -35.91 -16.41 -2.03
CA SER A 66 -34.81 -16.60 -2.99
C SER A 66 -33.79 -17.67 -2.55
N GLN A 67 -33.68 -17.94 -1.24
CA GLN A 67 -32.83 -18.99 -0.72
C GLN A 67 -33.35 -20.38 -1.10
N LEU A 68 -32.45 -21.25 -1.56
CA LEU A 68 -32.76 -22.63 -1.90
C LEU A 68 -32.89 -23.50 -0.64
N ASP A 69 -33.93 -24.33 -0.64
CA ASP A 69 -34.18 -25.35 0.36
C ASP A 69 -33.38 -26.61 0.01
N GLU A 70 -32.53 -27.06 0.94
CA GLU A 70 -31.65 -28.22 0.82
C GLU A 70 -32.42 -29.50 0.47
N MET A 71 -33.68 -29.58 0.91
CA MET A 71 -34.59 -30.71 0.69
C MET A 71 -35.38 -30.60 -0.62
N LYS A 72 -35.03 -29.68 -1.52
CA LYS A 72 -35.62 -29.62 -2.87
C LYS A 72 -34.69 -30.24 -3.91
N LYS A 73 -35.29 -30.79 -4.97
CA LYS A 73 -34.54 -31.29 -6.13
C LYS A 73 -34.23 -30.16 -7.10
N LEU A 74 -33.08 -30.22 -7.75
CA LEU A 74 -32.73 -29.24 -8.78
C LEU A 74 -33.77 -29.20 -9.92
N SER A 75 -34.35 -30.35 -10.28
CA SER A 75 -35.42 -30.43 -11.29
C SER A 75 -36.74 -29.78 -10.87
N SER A 76 -37.01 -29.61 -9.58
CA SER A 76 -38.18 -28.84 -9.13
C SER A 76 -37.92 -27.34 -9.04
N ILE A 77 -36.65 -26.95 -8.92
CA ILE A 77 -36.20 -25.55 -8.89
C ILE A 77 -36.02 -25.01 -10.31
N PHE A 78 -35.46 -25.84 -11.20
CA PHE A 78 -35.19 -25.58 -12.61
C PHE A 78 -35.91 -26.60 -13.50
N PRO A 79 -37.26 -26.52 -13.61
CA PRO A 79 -38.05 -27.49 -14.38
C PRO A 79 -37.69 -27.54 -15.86
N ASN A 80 -37.15 -26.43 -16.40
CA ASN A 80 -36.72 -26.30 -17.78
C ASN A 80 -35.18 -26.23 -17.91
N GLY A 81 -34.45 -26.58 -16.85
CA GLY A 81 -32.99 -26.37 -16.78
C GLY A 81 -32.58 -24.94 -16.38
N PRO A 82 -31.27 -24.67 -16.27
CA PRO A 82 -30.74 -23.31 -16.09
C PRO A 82 -31.15 -22.41 -17.26
N ARG A 83 -31.01 -21.09 -17.10
CA ARG A 83 -31.37 -20.18 -18.19
C ARG A 83 -30.55 -20.50 -19.44
N GLY A 84 -31.18 -20.42 -20.60
CA GLY A 84 -30.50 -20.67 -21.89
C GLY A 84 -29.52 -19.58 -22.31
N SER A 85 -29.36 -18.52 -21.50
CA SER A 85 -28.42 -17.42 -21.72
C SER A 85 -27.39 -17.34 -20.59
N ASP A 86 -26.11 -17.32 -20.95
CA ASP A 86 -24.97 -17.24 -20.01
C ASP A 86 -24.68 -15.80 -19.54
N ASP A 87 -25.58 -14.86 -19.83
CA ASP A 87 -25.43 -13.43 -19.54
C ASP A 87 -25.76 -13.08 -18.08
N LYS A 88 -26.40 -13.98 -17.33
CA LYS A 88 -26.79 -13.79 -15.93
C LYS A 88 -26.50 -15.01 -15.07
N LEU A 89 -26.26 -14.77 -13.77
CA LEU A 89 -26.08 -15.83 -12.78
C LEU A 89 -27.43 -16.45 -12.40
N ASP A 90 -27.51 -17.77 -12.45
CA ASP A 90 -28.69 -18.54 -12.01
C ASP A 90 -28.69 -18.84 -10.51
N ILE A 91 -27.50 -19.10 -9.96
CA ILE A 91 -27.27 -19.43 -8.56
C ILE A 91 -26.14 -18.57 -7.99
N ILE A 92 -26.38 -17.91 -6.86
CA ILE A 92 -25.32 -17.34 -6.01
C ILE A 92 -25.07 -18.29 -4.85
N ILE A 93 -23.80 -18.52 -4.55
CA ILE A 93 -23.34 -19.28 -3.38
C ILE A 93 -22.73 -18.27 -2.42
N ALA A 94 -23.19 -18.26 -1.17
CA ALA A 94 -22.68 -17.39 -0.12
C ALA A 94 -22.34 -18.20 1.13
N ASP A 95 -21.30 -17.77 1.85
CA ASP A 95 -21.02 -18.25 3.20
C ASP A 95 -21.93 -17.53 4.21
N ALA A 96 -22.40 -18.23 5.25
CA ALA A 96 -23.18 -17.70 6.35
C ALA A 96 -22.46 -16.53 7.05
N GLU A 97 -21.13 -16.55 7.13
CA GLU A 97 -20.38 -15.38 7.61
C GLU A 97 -20.49 -14.18 6.66
N GLU A 98 -20.40 -14.41 5.35
CA GLU A 98 -20.56 -13.35 4.34
C GLU A 98 -22.00 -12.80 4.28
N MET A 99 -23.01 -13.63 4.58
CA MET A 99 -24.40 -13.17 4.70
C MET A 99 -24.64 -12.27 5.91
N VAL A 100 -24.09 -12.62 7.07
CA VAL A 100 -24.16 -11.77 8.26
C VAL A 100 -23.41 -10.47 8.04
N ASP A 101 -22.26 -10.54 7.36
CA ASP A 101 -21.47 -9.37 6.99
C ASP A 101 -22.20 -8.50 5.95
N ALA A 102 -22.90 -9.08 4.98
CA ALA A 102 -23.74 -8.35 4.01
C ALA A 102 -24.99 -7.69 4.63
N LEU A 103 -25.50 -8.23 5.75
CA LEU A 103 -26.61 -7.66 6.51
C LEU A 103 -26.15 -6.67 7.61
N SER A 104 -24.85 -6.63 7.89
CA SER A 104 -24.23 -5.66 8.79
C SER A 104 -23.90 -4.35 8.06
N ASP A 105 -23.67 -3.27 8.82
CA ASP A 105 -23.14 -2.02 8.23
C ASP A 105 -21.90 -2.36 7.36
N PRO A 106 -21.87 -1.96 6.07
CA PRO A 106 -20.76 -2.25 5.17
C PRO A 106 -19.38 -1.91 5.75
N HIS A 107 -19.33 -0.90 6.62
CA HIS A 107 -18.11 -0.48 7.32
C HIS A 107 -17.67 -1.48 8.41
N VAL A 108 -18.61 -2.12 9.10
CA VAL A 108 -18.33 -3.13 10.12
C VAL A 108 -17.83 -4.41 9.46
N ALA A 109 -18.48 -4.84 8.38
CA ALA A 109 -18.02 -5.96 7.54
C ALA A 109 -16.60 -5.73 7.00
N TYR A 110 -16.33 -4.53 6.47
CA TYR A 110 -15.01 -4.13 6.00
C TYR A 110 -13.96 -4.22 7.10
N ASN A 111 -14.20 -3.61 8.26
CA ASN A 111 -13.26 -3.63 9.38
C ASN A 111 -12.92 -5.04 9.85
N LYS A 112 -13.93 -5.94 9.89
CA LYS A 112 -13.74 -7.35 10.24
C LYS A 112 -12.89 -8.09 9.20
N LYS A 113 -13.14 -7.88 7.90
CA LYS A 113 -12.33 -8.47 6.82
C LYS A 113 -10.87 -8.00 6.88
N VAL A 114 -10.65 -6.69 7.03
CA VAL A 114 -9.31 -6.11 7.19
C VAL A 114 -8.61 -6.70 8.42
N LYS A 115 -9.30 -6.82 9.55
CA LYS A 115 -8.76 -7.42 10.78
C LYS A 115 -8.34 -8.89 10.57
N ASN A 116 -9.14 -9.68 9.86
CA ASN A 116 -8.82 -11.07 9.57
C ASN A 116 -7.59 -11.17 8.66
N ALA A 117 -7.55 -10.39 7.58
CA ALA A 117 -6.40 -10.31 6.67
C ALA A 117 -5.11 -9.85 7.38
N LEU A 118 -5.24 -8.90 8.32
CA LEU A 118 -4.13 -8.40 9.13
C LEU A 118 -3.52 -9.52 10.00
N ASN A 119 -4.38 -10.31 10.65
CA ASN A 119 -3.94 -11.43 11.48
C ASN A 119 -3.31 -12.54 10.63
N GLU A 120 -3.90 -12.86 9.48
CA GLU A 120 -3.32 -13.84 8.54
C GLU A 120 -1.94 -13.39 8.04
N CYS A 121 -1.77 -12.11 7.70
CA CYS A 121 -0.48 -11.55 7.30
C CYS A 121 0.57 -11.72 8.41
N LEU A 122 0.25 -11.32 9.65
CA LEU A 122 1.18 -11.42 10.77
C LEU A 122 1.51 -12.86 11.16
N ASP A 123 0.54 -13.78 11.12
CA ASP A 123 0.78 -15.21 11.37
C ASP A 123 1.87 -15.77 10.43
N THR A 124 1.95 -15.24 9.21
CA THR A 124 2.97 -15.70 8.26
C THR A 124 4.36 -15.17 8.57
N HIS A 125 4.50 -14.01 9.23
CA HIS A 125 5.78 -13.54 9.72
C HIS A 125 6.35 -14.48 10.80
N LEU A 126 5.50 -15.02 11.68
CA LEU A 126 5.92 -16.02 12.68
C LEU A 126 6.40 -17.32 12.02
N SER A 127 5.85 -17.69 10.85
CA SER A 127 6.30 -18.89 10.14
C SER A 127 7.70 -18.76 9.49
N LEU A 128 8.28 -17.57 9.49
CA LEU A 128 9.62 -17.34 8.91
C LEU A 128 10.70 -18.08 9.72
N PRO A 129 11.79 -18.55 9.09
CA PRO A 129 12.95 -19.06 9.80
C PRO A 129 13.53 -18.05 10.80
N SER A 130 14.55 -18.46 11.57
CA SER A 130 15.20 -17.49 12.46
C SER A 130 15.78 -16.31 11.63
N PRO A 131 15.72 -15.07 12.14
CA PRO A 131 16.22 -13.89 11.43
C PRO A 131 17.65 -14.09 10.88
N SER A 132 18.51 -14.74 11.65
CA SER A 132 19.90 -15.01 11.26
C SER A 132 20.06 -16.05 10.14
N GLU A 133 19.10 -16.98 9.97
CA GLU A 133 19.08 -17.94 8.88
C GLU A 133 18.58 -17.31 7.58
N VAL A 134 17.54 -16.47 7.68
CA VAL A 134 16.97 -15.78 6.52
C VAL A 134 18.04 -14.97 5.78
N VAL A 135 18.85 -14.21 6.52
CA VAL A 135 19.85 -13.32 5.90
C VAL A 135 21.07 -14.02 5.33
N LYS A 136 21.26 -15.31 5.63
CA LYS A 136 22.40 -16.11 5.13
C LYS A 136 22.11 -16.80 3.81
N ASP A 137 20.84 -16.90 3.41
CA ASP A 137 20.42 -17.63 2.22
C ASP A 137 19.69 -16.71 1.24
N ALA A 138 20.27 -16.52 0.04
CA ALA A 138 19.67 -15.73 -1.02
C ALA A 138 18.28 -16.23 -1.44
N ARG A 139 18.01 -17.54 -1.36
CA ARG A 139 16.68 -18.10 -1.67
C ARG A 139 15.66 -17.73 -0.60
N MET A 140 16.09 -17.62 0.66
CA MET A 140 15.21 -17.17 1.74
C MET A 140 14.97 -15.67 1.65
N LEU A 141 16.00 -14.87 1.32
CA LEU A 141 15.84 -13.45 1.02
C LEU A 141 14.83 -13.21 -0.10
N ASP A 142 14.90 -13.97 -1.20
CA ASP A 142 13.94 -13.87 -2.31
C ASP A 142 12.51 -14.26 -1.89
N LYS A 143 12.35 -15.27 -1.02
CA LYS A 143 11.03 -15.65 -0.48
C LYS A 143 10.43 -14.60 0.46
N VAL A 144 11.27 -13.89 1.22
CA VAL A 144 10.83 -12.95 2.26
C VAL A 144 10.64 -11.53 1.71
N PHE A 145 11.59 -11.07 0.89
CA PHE A 145 11.62 -9.71 0.37
C PHE A 145 11.28 -9.62 -1.12
N GLY A 146 11.38 -10.72 -1.87
CA GLY A 146 11.13 -10.77 -3.30
C GLY A 146 9.75 -11.34 -3.68
N GLY A 147 9.58 -11.63 -4.98
CA GLY A 147 8.33 -12.11 -5.55
C GLY A 147 7.40 -11.00 -6.05
N LYS A 148 6.24 -11.41 -6.61
CA LYS A 148 5.23 -10.50 -7.17
C LYS A 148 4.43 -9.75 -6.08
N GLU A 149 4.34 -10.33 -4.89
CA GLU A 149 3.57 -9.82 -3.74
C GLU A 149 4.38 -10.06 -2.45
N PRO A 150 5.49 -9.33 -2.24
CA PRO A 150 6.29 -9.46 -1.04
C PRO A 150 5.57 -8.82 0.14
N ARG A 151 5.65 -9.45 1.31
CA ARG A 151 5.04 -8.95 2.55
C ARG A 151 5.91 -7.94 3.30
N ILE A 152 7.19 -7.88 2.93
CA ILE A 152 8.16 -6.93 3.48
C ILE A 152 8.82 -6.17 2.32
N HIS A 153 8.54 -4.88 2.24
CA HIS A 153 9.09 -3.99 1.23
C HIS A 153 10.34 -3.29 1.78
N VAL A 154 11.50 -3.72 1.30
CA VAL A 154 12.82 -3.18 1.71
C VAL A 154 13.63 -2.73 0.50
N GLY A 155 13.01 -1.93 -0.36
CA GLY A 155 13.64 -1.35 -1.55
C GLY A 155 13.69 -2.27 -2.77
N ARG A 156 13.31 -3.56 -2.64
CA ARG A 156 13.28 -4.55 -3.73
C ARG A 156 12.17 -5.61 -3.51
N PRO A 157 10.88 -5.26 -3.66
CA PRO A 157 10.36 -4.01 -4.22
C PRO A 157 10.29 -2.87 -3.21
N GLY A 158 10.08 -1.66 -3.74
CA GLY A 158 10.27 -0.40 -3.03
C GLY A 158 9.32 -0.21 -1.86
N GLY A 159 8.04 -0.54 -2.05
CA GLY A 159 7.00 -0.23 -1.07
C GLY A 159 6.70 1.27 -1.02
N ALA A 160 5.64 1.62 -0.29
CA ALA A 160 5.45 3.00 0.15
C ALA A 160 6.54 3.40 1.16
N PRO A 161 6.99 4.66 1.18
CA PRO A 161 7.94 5.10 2.18
C PRO A 161 7.32 5.06 3.59
N ALA A 162 7.92 4.33 4.52
CA ALA A 162 7.45 4.17 5.91
C ALA A 162 7.27 5.51 6.65
N VAL A 163 8.06 6.52 6.26
CA VAL A 163 8.05 7.88 6.82
C VAL A 163 6.70 8.61 6.64
N ILE A 164 5.89 8.26 5.63
CA ILE A 164 4.60 8.92 5.40
C ILE A 164 3.56 8.54 6.46
N PHE A 165 3.79 7.43 7.16
CA PHE A 165 2.86 6.88 8.13
C PHE A 165 3.12 7.37 9.56
N HIS A 166 4.23 8.08 9.81
CA HIS A 166 4.56 8.55 11.16
C HIS A 166 5.41 9.83 11.14
N PRO A 167 4.93 10.96 11.70
CA PRO A 167 5.56 12.28 11.55
C PRO A 167 6.99 12.32 12.11
N VAL A 168 7.21 11.61 13.21
CA VAL A 168 8.53 11.51 13.83
C VAL A 168 9.54 10.80 12.93
N LEU A 169 9.15 9.70 12.26
CA LEU A 169 10.07 8.94 11.40
C LEU A 169 10.54 9.79 10.22
N ALA A 170 9.68 10.71 9.78
CA ALA A 170 10.02 11.61 8.72
C ALA A 170 10.80 12.85 9.17
N ALA A 171 10.54 13.37 10.38
CA ALA A 171 11.42 14.35 10.99
C ALA A 171 12.85 13.79 11.12
N LEU A 172 12.97 12.49 11.47
CA LEU A 172 14.24 11.79 11.44
C LEU A 172 14.86 11.74 10.03
N GLN A 173 14.08 11.39 8.99
CA GLN A 173 14.57 11.42 7.60
C GLN A 173 15.09 12.82 7.23
N GLN A 174 14.31 13.87 7.49
CA GLN A 174 14.70 15.24 7.20
C GLN A 174 16.00 15.63 7.91
N ASN A 175 16.14 15.31 9.20
CA ASN A 175 17.36 15.59 9.96
C ASN A 175 18.58 14.85 9.38
N LEU A 176 18.40 13.62 8.90
CA LEU A 176 19.45 12.85 8.24
C LEU A 176 19.76 13.35 6.82
N ASP A 177 18.80 14.00 6.16
CA ASP A 177 19.01 14.61 4.85
C ASP A 177 19.81 15.90 4.91
N TYR A 178 19.66 16.67 5.99
CA TYR A 178 20.36 17.93 6.25
C TYR A 178 21.37 17.82 7.39
N LEU A 179 22.02 16.66 7.52
CA LEU A 179 22.93 16.32 8.62
C LEU A 179 24.03 17.39 8.84
N GLU A 180 24.49 18.03 7.77
CA GLU A 180 25.54 19.05 7.83
C GLU A 180 25.16 20.31 8.61
N GLN A 181 23.86 20.55 8.81
CA GLN A 181 23.33 21.69 9.56
C GLN A 181 23.27 21.42 11.07
N VAL A 182 23.52 20.18 11.51
CA VAL A 182 23.51 19.81 12.92
C VAL A 182 24.83 20.26 13.56
N GLU A 183 24.71 21.14 14.56
CA GLU A 183 25.82 21.54 15.42
C GLU A 183 26.19 20.40 16.38
N VAL A 184 27.50 20.21 16.60
CA VAL A 184 28.02 19.12 17.44
C VAL A 184 28.89 19.64 18.57
N SER A 185 28.70 19.07 19.76
CA SER A 185 29.52 19.35 20.93
C SER A 185 30.83 18.53 20.94
N PRO A 186 31.89 19.00 21.61
CA PRO A 186 33.12 18.23 21.78
C PRO A 186 32.93 16.84 22.42
N ALA A 187 31.90 16.69 23.26
CA ALA A 187 31.55 15.42 23.89
C ALA A 187 30.97 14.41 22.88
N GLU A 188 30.11 14.86 21.96
CA GLU A 188 29.58 14.03 20.87
C GLU A 188 30.69 13.61 19.92
N VAL A 189 31.59 14.53 19.57
CA VAL A 189 32.77 14.24 18.73
C VAL A 189 33.65 13.18 19.39
N SER A 190 33.86 13.27 20.70
CA SER A 190 34.65 12.29 21.46
C SER A 190 33.99 10.91 21.50
N ARG A 191 32.66 10.83 21.71
CA ARG A 191 31.90 9.56 21.64
C ARG A 191 31.98 8.94 20.25
N ALA A 192 31.75 9.74 19.20
CA ALA A 192 31.85 9.31 17.81
C ALA A 192 33.25 8.81 17.46
N ALA A 193 34.30 9.53 17.91
CA ALA A 193 35.68 9.10 17.73
C ALA A 193 35.93 7.74 18.37
N ASN A 194 35.53 7.55 19.63
CA ASN A 194 35.70 6.28 20.34
C ASN A 194 34.98 5.13 19.64
N TYR A 195 33.73 5.35 19.21
CA TYR A 195 32.99 4.37 18.42
C TYR A 195 33.72 4.00 17.15
N LEU A 196 34.13 4.98 16.34
CA LEU A 196 34.74 4.71 15.04
C LEU A 196 36.10 3.99 15.18
N HIS A 197 36.91 4.36 16.17
CA HIS A 197 38.17 3.66 16.47
C HIS A 197 37.96 2.20 16.86
N SER A 198 36.88 1.88 17.57
CA SER A 198 36.52 0.50 17.89
C SER A 198 35.93 -0.23 16.69
N ALA A 199 34.94 0.36 16.02
CA ALA A 199 34.24 -0.25 14.89
C ALA A 199 35.14 -0.58 13.69
N ALA A 200 36.23 0.17 13.50
CA ALA A 200 37.19 -0.06 12.42
C ALA A 200 38.19 -1.21 12.68
N LYS A 201 38.23 -1.77 13.89
CA LYS A 201 39.10 -2.91 14.21
C LYS A 201 38.52 -4.20 13.65
N PHE A 202 39.39 -5.14 13.33
CA PHE A 202 39.01 -6.53 13.09
C PHE A 202 38.96 -7.27 14.42
N TYR A 203 37.88 -8.02 14.63
CA TYR A 203 37.68 -8.86 15.79
C TYR A 203 37.68 -10.33 15.37
N GLU A 204 38.02 -11.22 16.29
CA GLU A 204 38.01 -12.66 16.02
C GLU A 204 36.59 -13.16 15.74
N ASP A 205 35.62 -12.68 16.52
CA ASP A 205 34.21 -13.02 16.38
C ASP A 205 33.28 -11.83 16.69
N LYS A 206 31.97 -12.06 16.53
CA LYS A 206 30.92 -11.05 16.73
C LYS A 206 30.75 -10.68 18.21
N ASP A 207 30.96 -11.60 19.14
CA ASP A 207 30.71 -11.37 20.57
C ASP A 207 31.82 -10.50 21.17
N GLN A 208 33.09 -10.76 20.84
CA GLN A 208 34.22 -9.90 21.20
C GLN A 208 34.03 -8.47 20.69
N ARG A 209 33.56 -8.33 19.44
CA ARG A 209 33.24 -7.03 18.88
C ARG A 209 32.14 -6.33 19.67
N GLN A 210 31.05 -7.05 19.95
CA GLN A 210 29.92 -6.51 20.69
C GLN A 210 30.36 -5.99 22.06
N ASP A 211 31.16 -6.76 22.80
CA ASP A 211 31.65 -6.38 24.13
C ASP A 211 32.40 -5.05 24.11
N VAL A 212 33.12 -4.74 23.03
CA VAL A 212 33.86 -3.47 22.90
C VAL A 212 32.97 -2.28 22.51
N ILE A 213 31.95 -2.49 21.68
CA ILE A 213 31.12 -1.39 21.15
C ILE A 213 29.81 -1.18 21.93
N LYS A 214 29.39 -2.14 22.74
CA LYS A 214 28.11 -2.15 23.46
C LYS A 214 27.90 -0.89 24.30
N ASP A 215 28.87 -0.54 25.13
CA ASP A 215 28.76 0.60 26.03
C ASP A 215 28.80 1.91 25.22
N LEU A 216 29.63 1.97 24.16
CA LEU A 216 29.71 3.13 23.26
C LEU A 216 28.38 3.41 22.55
N ILE A 217 27.69 2.36 22.07
CA ILE A 217 26.37 2.48 21.43
C ILE A 217 25.31 2.85 22.47
N THR A 218 25.34 2.24 23.65
CA THR A 218 24.37 2.51 24.71
C THR A 218 24.48 3.96 25.19
N ASP A 219 25.70 4.45 25.38
CA ASP A 219 25.96 5.85 25.71
C ASP A 219 25.54 6.81 24.60
N ALA A 220 25.74 6.42 23.33
CA ALA A 220 25.41 7.25 22.17
C ALA A 220 23.91 7.32 21.86
N LEU A 221 23.13 6.26 22.12
CA LEU A 221 21.68 6.26 21.91
C LEU A 221 20.92 6.74 23.16
N GLY A 222 21.59 6.78 24.32
CA GLY A 222 21.00 6.98 25.63
C GLY A 222 20.33 5.70 26.16
N GLY A 223 19.75 5.79 27.36
CA GLY A 223 18.88 4.76 27.97
C GLY A 223 19.49 3.41 28.26
N THR A 224 18.68 2.52 28.83
CA THR A 224 19.07 1.14 29.11
C THR A 224 18.62 0.23 27.97
N GLY A 225 19.41 0.17 26.89
CA GLY A 225 19.21 -0.82 25.82
C GLY A 225 19.29 -2.25 26.36
N LYS A 226 18.41 -3.13 25.89
CA LYS A 226 18.40 -4.55 26.26
C LYS A 226 19.24 -5.35 25.27
N TRP A 227 20.43 -5.75 25.69
CA TRP A 227 21.39 -6.51 24.88
C TRP A 227 21.16 -8.01 25.02
N LYS A 228 21.16 -8.74 23.90
CA LYS A 228 20.95 -10.20 23.83
C LYS A 228 19.74 -10.69 24.63
N HIS A 229 18.72 -9.86 24.76
CA HIS A 229 17.52 -10.19 25.51
C HIS A 229 16.65 -11.13 24.68
N THR A 230 16.32 -12.28 25.26
CA THR A 230 15.40 -13.23 24.64
C THR A 230 13.97 -12.71 24.72
N ILE A 231 13.36 -12.46 23.57
CA ILE A 231 11.94 -12.13 23.44
C ILE A 231 11.20 -13.41 23.05
N ASN A 232 10.20 -13.78 23.85
CA ASN A 232 9.30 -14.90 23.55
C ASN A 232 8.08 -14.34 22.82
N LEU A 233 7.77 -14.92 21.65
CA LEU A 233 6.65 -14.45 20.82
C LEU A 233 5.30 -15.07 21.23
N ASP A 234 5.31 -16.06 22.12
CA ASP A 234 4.16 -16.90 22.51
C ASP A 234 3.62 -16.57 23.91
N SER A 235 3.01 -15.39 24.09
CA SER A 235 2.28 -15.05 25.32
C SER A 235 0.78 -15.39 25.23
N GLY A 236 0.50 -16.64 24.83
CA GLY A 236 -0.73 -17.37 25.16
C GLY A 236 -2.00 -17.02 24.38
N SER A 237 -2.32 -17.80 23.34
CA SER A 237 -3.68 -18.36 23.11
C SER A 237 -3.81 -19.20 21.83
N THR A 238 -2.89 -19.09 20.87
CA THR A 238 -3.00 -19.81 19.59
C THR A 238 -1.93 -20.89 19.43
N VAL A 239 -2.37 -22.13 19.23
CA VAL A 239 -1.56 -23.37 19.13
C VAL A 239 -0.51 -23.36 18.01
N ARG A 240 -0.51 -22.37 17.12
CA ARG A 240 0.20 -22.43 15.83
C ARG A 240 1.72 -22.21 15.90
N VAL A 241 2.25 -21.52 16.91
CA VAL A 241 3.71 -21.26 17.01
C VAL A 241 4.21 -21.30 18.47
N LYS A 242 4.20 -22.48 19.09
CA LYS A 242 4.75 -22.66 20.45
C LYS A 242 6.27 -22.59 20.46
N GLY A 243 6.84 -21.77 21.34
CA GLY A 243 8.26 -21.78 21.71
C GLY A 243 9.18 -20.95 20.82
N GLU A 244 8.64 -20.07 19.98
CA GLU A 244 9.47 -19.23 19.11
C GLU A 244 10.13 -18.08 19.87
N LYS A 245 11.44 -17.95 19.67
CA LYS A 245 12.29 -16.99 20.36
C LYS A 245 13.12 -16.23 19.35
N ILE A 246 13.29 -14.96 19.63
CA ILE A 246 14.15 -14.05 18.86
C ILE A 246 15.07 -13.32 19.84
N ILE A 247 16.29 -13.09 19.39
CA ILE A 247 17.37 -12.54 20.20
C ILE A 247 18.10 -11.51 19.33
N PRO A 248 17.55 -10.29 19.20
CA PRO A 248 18.28 -9.20 18.56
C PRO A 248 19.55 -8.89 19.37
N ASP A 249 20.58 -8.36 18.72
CA ASP A 249 21.80 -7.97 19.45
C ASP A 249 21.51 -6.90 20.51
N ALA A 250 20.71 -5.90 20.15
CA ALA A 250 20.16 -4.95 21.09
C ALA A 250 18.76 -4.44 20.68
N SER A 251 17.95 -4.10 21.68
CA SER A 251 16.64 -3.50 21.49
C SER A 251 16.35 -2.41 22.51
N TRP A 252 15.64 -1.36 22.09
CA TRP A 252 15.17 -0.30 22.98
C TRP A 252 13.65 -0.28 22.97
N TRP A 253 13.08 0.02 24.14
CA TRP A 253 11.67 -0.12 24.41
C TRP A 253 11.14 1.12 25.11
N HIS A 254 9.92 1.51 24.76
CA HIS A 254 9.12 2.47 25.50
C HIS A 254 7.85 1.76 26.01
N ASN A 255 7.77 1.54 27.31
CA ASN A 255 6.79 0.63 27.91
C ASN A 255 6.86 -0.76 27.24
N VAL A 256 5.77 -1.19 26.60
CA VAL A 256 5.67 -2.46 25.86
C VAL A 256 6.01 -2.32 24.37
N PHE A 257 6.26 -1.10 23.88
CA PHE A 257 6.51 -0.85 22.46
C PHE A 257 8.00 -0.83 22.15
N LEU A 258 8.38 -1.61 21.15
CA LEU A 258 9.70 -1.63 20.55
C LEU A 258 9.90 -0.36 19.71
N ILE A 259 10.94 0.40 20.02
CA ILE A 259 11.24 1.67 19.35
C ILE A 259 12.50 1.62 18.49
N LEU A 260 13.42 0.70 18.80
CA LEU A 260 14.66 0.48 18.06
C LEU A 260 15.11 -0.98 18.13
N VAL A 261 15.53 -1.53 16.99
CA VAL A 261 16.28 -2.80 16.90
C VAL A 261 17.63 -2.54 16.27
N LEU A 262 18.66 -3.16 16.85
CA LEU A 262 20.02 -3.10 16.35
C LEU A 262 20.57 -4.51 16.14
N GLU A 263 21.18 -4.71 14.97
CA GLU A 263 21.90 -5.91 14.60
C GLU A 263 23.35 -5.60 14.20
N LEU A 264 24.25 -6.49 14.60
CA LEU A 264 25.69 -6.41 14.43
C LEU A 264 26.22 -7.54 13.55
N LYS A 265 27.17 -7.19 12.69
CA LYS A 265 27.99 -8.14 11.93
C LYS A 265 29.45 -7.74 12.02
N ASN A 266 30.32 -8.74 12.14
CA ASN A 266 31.75 -8.48 12.28
C ASN A 266 32.35 -7.91 10.98
N SER A 267 31.99 -8.50 9.83
CA SER A 267 32.56 -8.15 8.52
C SER A 267 31.50 -8.12 7.44
N LEU A 268 31.67 -7.23 6.46
CA LEU A 268 30.80 -7.16 5.29
C LEU A 268 30.87 -8.47 4.49
N GLY A 269 29.70 -8.95 4.05
CA GLY A 269 29.57 -10.15 3.22
C GLY A 269 29.63 -11.48 3.99
N LEU A 270 29.87 -11.48 5.30
CA LEU A 270 29.85 -12.69 6.13
C LEU A 270 28.59 -12.74 7.00
N TYR A 271 27.98 -13.93 7.09
CA TYR A 271 26.84 -14.22 7.96
C TYR A 271 25.56 -13.40 7.70
N GLY A 272 25.43 -12.84 6.49
CA GLY A 272 24.26 -12.08 6.05
C GLY A 272 24.29 -10.60 6.42
N ASP A 273 23.31 -9.86 5.91
CA ASP A 273 23.16 -8.42 6.11
C ASP A 273 22.56 -8.09 7.48
N ALA A 274 23.17 -7.15 8.21
CA ALA A 274 22.72 -6.76 9.55
C ALA A 274 21.35 -6.08 9.52
N LEU A 275 21.15 -5.13 8.61
CA LEU A 275 19.91 -4.37 8.53
C LEU A 275 18.74 -5.28 8.15
N PHE A 276 18.93 -6.18 7.20
CA PHE A 276 17.89 -7.15 6.83
C PHE A 276 17.54 -8.07 7.98
N GLN A 277 18.51 -8.43 8.84
CA GLN A 277 18.21 -9.23 10.02
C GLN A 277 17.32 -8.45 10.97
N ALA A 278 17.65 -7.18 11.25
CA ALA A 278 16.82 -6.29 12.07
C ALA A 278 15.40 -6.09 11.51
N VAL A 279 15.24 -6.06 10.18
CA VAL A 279 13.92 -6.02 9.52
C VAL A 279 13.11 -7.28 9.79
N VAL A 280 13.74 -8.47 9.74
CA VAL A 280 13.06 -9.74 10.05
C VAL A 280 12.75 -9.82 11.54
N ASP A 281 13.66 -9.40 12.42
CA ASP A 281 13.42 -9.30 13.87
C ASP A 281 12.15 -8.46 14.13
N TYR A 282 12.10 -7.24 13.62
CA TYR A 282 10.93 -6.37 13.74
C TYR A 282 9.64 -7.02 13.22
N SER A 283 9.68 -7.63 12.03
CA SER A 283 8.49 -8.23 11.41
C SER A 283 7.91 -9.38 12.23
N LYS A 284 8.78 -10.18 12.88
CA LYS A 284 8.36 -11.24 13.80
C LYS A 284 7.89 -10.68 15.15
N MET A 285 8.52 -9.63 15.65
CA MET A 285 8.13 -8.96 16.90
C MET A 285 6.71 -8.40 16.84
N VAL A 286 6.37 -7.65 15.80
CA VAL A 286 5.02 -7.09 15.61
C VAL A 286 3.96 -8.19 15.48
N ALA A 287 4.36 -9.35 14.95
CA ALA A 287 3.50 -10.52 14.85
C ALA A 287 3.33 -11.30 16.16
N GLY A 288 4.07 -10.96 17.22
CA GLY A 288 3.92 -11.58 18.55
C GLY A 288 2.55 -11.29 19.19
N ASP A 289 2.13 -12.18 20.10
CA ASP A 289 0.84 -12.09 20.80
C ASP A 289 0.73 -10.82 21.67
N GLU A 290 1.85 -10.33 22.22
CA GLU A 290 1.91 -9.11 23.03
C GLU A 290 1.40 -7.87 22.29
N TYR A 291 1.58 -7.82 20.96
CA TYR A 291 1.13 -6.71 20.13
C TYR A 291 -0.30 -6.87 19.61
N ARG A 292 -0.92 -8.05 19.77
CA ARG A 292 -2.25 -8.35 19.25
C ARG A 292 -3.33 -7.33 19.66
N PRO A 293 -3.38 -6.81 20.90
CA PRO A 293 -4.36 -5.80 21.29
C PRO A 293 -4.19 -4.44 20.58
N PHE A 294 -3.00 -4.16 20.03
CA PHE A 294 -2.66 -2.85 19.46
C PHE A 294 -2.72 -2.82 17.92
N ARG A 295 -2.85 -3.96 17.25
CA ARG A 295 -2.79 -4.09 15.78
C ARG A 295 -3.81 -3.25 15.03
N GLU A 296 -4.94 -2.93 15.65
CA GLU A 296 -6.00 -2.10 15.07
C GLU A 296 -5.74 -0.60 15.24
N TYR A 297 -4.83 -0.20 16.14
CA TYR A 297 -4.66 1.17 16.59
C TYR A 297 -3.27 1.75 16.33
N SER A 298 -2.30 0.90 15.99
CA SER A 298 -0.91 1.28 15.80
C SER A 298 -0.35 0.63 14.54
N ASN A 299 0.48 1.39 13.84
CA ASN A 299 1.30 0.93 12.73
C ASN A 299 2.73 0.58 13.15
N PHE A 300 3.01 0.50 14.46
CA PHE A 300 4.26 0.04 15.05
C PHE A 300 5.53 0.69 14.46
N PRO A 301 5.63 2.03 14.52
CA PRO A 301 6.79 2.74 13.97
C PRO A 301 8.07 2.34 14.71
N ILE A 302 9.16 2.14 13.96
CA ILE A 302 10.44 1.71 14.52
C ILE A 302 11.65 2.30 13.77
N VAL A 303 12.76 2.46 14.49
CA VAL A 303 14.10 2.68 13.91
C VAL A 303 14.87 1.36 13.85
N LEU A 304 15.47 1.05 12.70
CA LEU A 304 16.27 -0.16 12.48
C LEU A 304 17.72 0.23 12.22
N ILE A 305 18.65 -0.36 12.96
CA ILE A 305 20.09 -0.11 12.82
C ILE A 305 20.81 -1.40 12.44
N GLY A 306 21.51 -1.37 11.32
CA GLY A 306 22.49 -2.40 10.94
C GLY A 306 23.91 -1.85 11.10
N ALA A 307 24.74 -2.47 11.94
CA ALA A 307 26.15 -2.10 12.10
C ALA A 307 27.06 -3.26 11.70
N THR A 308 27.73 -3.12 10.56
CA THR A 308 28.61 -4.14 9.97
C THR A 308 29.99 -3.56 9.72
N ALA A 309 31.06 -4.12 10.28
CA ALA A 309 32.40 -3.50 10.14
C ALA A 309 32.35 -1.99 10.55
N ASN A 310 32.93 -1.14 9.73
CA ASN A 310 32.88 0.32 9.82
C ASN A 310 31.65 0.94 9.10
N ARG A 311 30.67 0.13 8.67
CA ARG A 311 29.42 0.57 8.06
C ARG A 311 28.30 0.66 9.08
N LEU A 312 27.56 1.76 9.04
CA LEU A 312 26.32 1.97 9.80
C LEU A 312 25.17 2.24 8.83
N GLU A 313 24.08 1.50 8.97
CA GLU A 313 22.86 1.63 8.20
C GLU A 313 21.71 1.99 9.11
N ILE A 314 20.98 3.05 8.75
CA ILE A 314 19.79 3.52 9.48
C ILE A 314 18.61 3.40 8.54
N ALA A 315 17.60 2.65 8.97
CA ALA A 315 16.31 2.58 8.32
C ALA A 315 15.19 2.81 9.34
N VAL A 316 13.99 2.99 8.82
CA VAL A 316 12.76 3.03 9.62
C VAL A 316 11.75 2.07 9.02
N ALA A 317 10.86 1.54 9.85
CA ALA A 317 9.80 0.68 9.39
C ALA A 317 8.47 0.97 10.09
N VAL A 318 7.39 0.58 9.42
CA VAL A 318 6.03 0.54 9.93
C VAL A 318 5.35 -0.73 9.42
N PHE A 319 4.32 -1.17 10.12
CA PHE A 319 3.42 -2.23 9.68
C PHE A 319 2.05 -1.60 9.37
N ALA A 320 1.70 -1.56 8.09
CA ALA A 320 0.45 -0.99 7.58
C ALA A 320 -0.15 -1.96 6.56
N GLY A 321 -0.48 -3.17 7.04
CA GLY A 321 -0.89 -4.29 6.21
C GLY A 321 0.29 -5.12 5.69
N SER A 322 1.25 -4.46 5.04
CA SER A 322 2.59 -4.98 4.80
C SER A 322 3.61 -4.30 5.71
N THR A 323 4.79 -4.90 5.86
CA THR A 323 5.94 -4.21 6.47
C THR A 323 6.59 -3.30 5.42
N TYR A 324 6.52 -1.99 5.64
CA TYR A 324 7.22 -1.01 4.80
C TYR A 324 8.51 -0.57 5.48
N VAL A 325 9.63 -0.62 4.76
CA VAL A 325 10.95 -0.24 5.26
C VAL A 325 11.55 0.84 4.36
N THR A 326 11.90 1.98 4.95
CA THR A 326 12.64 3.04 4.25
C THR A 326 14.06 3.10 4.78
N LYS A 327 15.03 2.76 3.91
CA LYS A 327 16.44 2.99 4.19
C LYS A 327 16.71 4.50 4.12
N LEU A 328 17.07 5.10 5.26
CA LEU A 328 17.28 6.54 5.37
C LEU A 328 18.69 6.91 4.93
N ARG A 329 19.70 6.31 5.57
CA ARG A 329 21.11 6.60 5.29
C ARG A 329 21.99 5.37 5.54
N THR A 330 23.04 5.26 4.71
CA THR A 330 24.16 4.34 4.90
C THR A 330 25.43 5.16 5.00
N PHE A 331 26.22 4.89 6.04
CA PHE A 331 27.50 5.54 6.28
C PHE A 331 28.62 4.49 6.20
N ASP A 332 29.60 4.75 5.35
CA ASP A 332 30.84 3.99 5.26
C ASP A 332 31.98 4.86 5.83
N PHE A 333 32.41 4.57 7.06
CA PHE A 333 33.41 5.39 7.72
C PHE A 333 34.81 4.84 7.55
N SER A 334 35.82 5.69 7.38
CA SER A 334 37.23 5.29 7.36
C SER A 334 38.08 6.15 8.29
N LEU A 335 39.09 5.54 8.92
CA LEU A 335 40.07 6.20 9.79
C LEU A 335 41.31 6.73 9.02
N GLY A 336 41.20 6.84 7.68
CA GLY A 336 42.27 7.36 6.82
C GLY A 336 42.24 8.88 6.67
N PHE A 337 42.52 9.37 5.46
CA PHE A 337 42.53 10.82 5.14
C PHE A 337 41.23 11.56 5.53
N HIS A 338 40.10 10.85 5.62
CA HIS A 338 38.80 11.41 5.96
C HIS A 338 38.37 11.14 7.43
N ALA A 339 39.29 10.73 8.31
CA ALA A 339 38.96 10.36 9.69
C ALA A 339 38.24 11.50 10.44
N SER A 340 38.77 12.72 10.35
CA SER A 340 38.18 13.89 11.02
C SER A 340 36.74 14.14 10.53
N ASP A 341 36.54 14.20 9.21
CA ASP A 341 35.22 14.43 8.62
C ASP A 341 34.23 13.32 8.98
N ASN A 342 34.68 12.07 8.99
CA ASN A 342 33.87 10.91 9.36
C ASN A 342 33.44 10.94 10.83
N ILE A 343 34.33 11.34 11.73
CA ILE A 343 34.01 11.51 13.15
C ILE A 343 32.97 12.63 13.33
N ILE A 344 33.13 13.77 12.66
CA ILE A 344 32.15 14.87 12.72
C ILE A 344 30.80 14.44 12.14
N ARG A 345 30.80 13.75 11.00
CA ARG A 345 29.58 13.19 10.39
C ARG A 345 28.86 12.22 11.33
N LEU A 346 29.60 11.33 11.98
CA LEU A 346 29.04 10.41 12.95
C LEU A 346 28.51 11.12 14.19
N ALA A 347 29.20 12.16 14.69
CA ALA A 347 28.80 12.96 15.84
C ALA A 347 27.49 13.73 15.61
N ARG A 348 27.15 14.03 14.35
CA ARG A 348 25.91 14.70 13.95
C ARG A 348 24.69 13.79 13.96
N LEU A 349 24.87 12.48 14.08
CA LEU A 349 23.73 11.58 14.22
C LEU A 349 23.00 11.87 15.54
N PRO A 350 21.66 11.84 15.54
CA PRO A 350 20.89 12.10 16.76
C PRO A 350 21.26 11.10 17.87
N THR A 351 21.79 11.63 18.98
CA THR A 351 22.33 10.84 20.11
C THR A 351 21.33 10.58 21.24
N SER A 352 20.03 10.75 20.98
CA SER A 352 19.01 10.27 21.92
C SER A 352 17.78 9.77 21.19
N TYR A 353 17.30 8.58 21.57
CA TYR A 353 16.01 8.07 21.08
C TYR A 353 14.84 8.98 21.51
N THR A 354 15.03 9.80 22.55
CA THR A 354 14.08 10.83 22.96
C THR A 354 13.94 11.91 21.88
N LEU A 355 15.03 12.34 21.23
CA LEU A 355 14.99 13.21 20.05
C LEU A 355 14.53 12.48 18.78
N LEU A 356 14.66 11.15 18.73
CA LEU A 356 14.07 10.31 17.68
C LEU A 356 12.55 10.15 17.81
N TYR A 357 11.90 10.57 18.91
CA TYR A 357 10.45 10.40 19.14
C TYR A 357 9.69 11.63 19.68
N ILE A 358 10.36 12.64 20.23
CA ILE A 358 9.72 13.77 20.94
C ILE A 358 9.80 15.10 20.17
N SER A 359 10.15 15.07 18.89
CA SER A 359 9.84 16.20 18.01
C SER A 359 8.32 16.24 17.80
N GLN A 360 7.58 16.85 18.73
CA GLN A 360 6.20 17.22 18.47
C GLN A 360 6.25 18.12 17.24
N PRO A 361 5.64 17.73 16.10
CA PRO A 361 5.47 18.68 15.03
C PRO A 361 4.72 19.88 15.62
N ASP A 362 5.15 21.09 15.26
CA ASP A 362 4.38 22.31 15.49
C ASP A 362 2.91 21.97 15.21
N THR A 363 2.04 22.28 16.17
CA THR A 363 0.60 21.98 16.14
C THR A 363 0.11 21.99 14.70
N PRO A 364 -0.35 20.85 14.13
CA PRO A 364 -0.79 20.81 12.75
C PRO A 364 -1.74 21.98 12.54
N ARG A 365 -1.54 22.77 11.47
CA ARG A 365 -2.61 23.66 11.01
C ARG A 365 -3.85 22.79 10.98
N SER A 366 -4.86 23.16 11.79
CA SER A 366 -6.11 22.43 11.92
C SER A 366 -6.61 22.18 10.50
N PHE A 367 -6.35 20.96 10.05
CA PHE A 367 -7.00 20.42 8.90
C PHE A 367 -8.37 20.01 9.44
N HIS A 368 -9.42 20.36 8.72
CA HIS A 368 -10.76 19.84 8.97
C HIS A 368 -10.70 18.34 9.28
N ASP A 369 -11.60 17.84 10.14
CA ASP A 369 -11.61 16.44 10.57
C ASP A 369 -11.84 15.50 9.37
N ILE A 370 -10.76 15.11 8.69
CA ILE A 370 -10.79 14.13 7.62
C ILE A 370 -10.79 12.74 8.23
N THR A 371 -11.86 11.99 7.94
CA THR A 371 -11.99 10.58 8.34
C THR A 371 -11.79 9.69 7.13
N TYR A 372 -10.66 8.98 7.06
CA TYR A 372 -10.40 7.99 6.01
C TYR A 372 -11.38 6.81 6.12
N ARG A 373 -11.95 6.38 4.99
CA ARG A 373 -12.91 5.29 4.93
C ARG A 373 -12.34 4.06 4.25
N GLN A 374 -11.90 4.21 2.99
CA GLN A 374 -11.52 3.09 2.14
C GLN A 374 -10.38 3.48 1.23
N PHE A 375 -9.51 2.52 0.90
CA PHE A 375 -8.51 2.72 -0.14
C PHE A 375 -9.16 2.62 -1.52
N LEU A 376 -8.72 3.48 -2.43
CA LEU A 376 -9.18 3.50 -3.81
C LEU A 376 -8.11 2.86 -4.68
N SER A 377 -8.46 1.73 -5.31
CA SER A 377 -7.60 1.10 -6.31
C SER A 377 -7.33 2.03 -7.48
N ARG A 378 -6.30 1.71 -8.30
CA ARG A 378 -6.01 2.45 -9.54
C ARG A 378 -7.15 2.43 -10.55
N ALA A 379 -8.07 1.47 -10.44
CA ALA A 379 -9.27 1.39 -11.27
C ALA A 379 -10.40 2.31 -10.78
N GLY A 380 -10.16 3.12 -9.74
CA GLY A 380 -11.19 3.99 -9.15
C GLY A 380 -12.25 3.21 -8.34
N GLN A 381 -11.96 1.95 -8.00
CA GLN A 381 -12.87 1.11 -7.21
C GLN A 381 -12.37 1.03 -5.76
N PRO A 382 -13.28 1.11 -4.76
CA PRO A 382 -12.91 0.88 -3.38
C PRO A 382 -12.39 -0.55 -3.17
N THR A 383 -11.29 -0.71 -2.44
CA THR A 383 -10.71 -2.01 -2.12
C THR A 383 -11.29 -2.56 -0.83
N LEU A 384 -11.69 -3.83 -0.83
CA LEU A 384 -12.25 -4.54 0.33
C LEU A 384 -11.20 -5.29 1.17
N ASP A 385 -9.96 -5.35 0.68
CA ASP A 385 -8.86 -6.11 1.27
C ASP A 385 -7.79 -5.21 1.90
N LEU A 386 -6.83 -5.85 2.57
CA LEU A 386 -5.64 -5.21 3.11
C LEU A 386 -4.87 -4.51 1.98
N VAL A 387 -4.56 -3.23 2.18
CA VAL A 387 -3.89 -2.43 1.16
C VAL A 387 -2.41 -2.81 1.13
N ASP A 388 -1.95 -3.34 -0.01
CA ASP A 388 -0.53 -3.33 -0.33
C ASP A 388 -0.24 -2.22 -1.35
N LEU A 389 0.47 -1.18 -0.88
CA LEU A 389 0.94 -0.10 -1.72
C LEU A 389 2.10 -0.52 -2.64
N GLY A 390 2.78 -1.66 -2.43
CA GLY A 390 3.73 -2.24 -3.38
C GLY A 390 4.66 -1.24 -4.08
N ASP A 391 4.77 -1.35 -5.41
CA ASP A 391 5.46 -0.37 -6.26
C ASP A 391 4.55 0.80 -6.71
N ALA A 392 3.55 1.17 -5.90
CA ALA A 392 2.68 2.27 -6.22
C ALA A 392 3.39 3.62 -6.08
N THR A 393 3.26 4.43 -7.13
CA THR A 393 3.77 5.80 -7.16
C THR A 393 2.77 6.81 -6.61
N THR A 394 1.55 6.36 -6.33
CA THR A 394 0.45 7.14 -5.78
C THR A 394 -0.40 6.28 -4.85
N ALA A 395 -1.00 6.90 -3.84
CA ALA A 395 -2.01 6.28 -2.98
C ALA A 395 -3.27 7.14 -3.01
N MET A 396 -4.44 6.52 -3.06
CA MET A 396 -5.72 7.22 -3.09
C MET A 396 -6.67 6.61 -2.07
N TYR A 397 -7.42 7.47 -1.38
CA TYR A 397 -8.38 7.07 -0.36
C TYR A 397 -9.69 7.81 -0.58
N ILE A 398 -10.79 7.12 -0.30
CA ILE A 398 -12.08 7.74 -0.01
C ILE A 398 -12.04 8.18 1.45
N ALA A 399 -12.40 9.43 1.71
CA ALA A 399 -12.51 9.98 3.05
C ALA A 399 -13.76 10.85 3.20
N ILE A 400 -14.12 11.17 4.43
CA ILE A 400 -15.15 12.15 4.76
C ILE A 400 -14.47 13.42 5.24
N LEU A 401 -14.80 14.55 4.63
CA LEU A 401 -14.40 15.90 5.00
C LEU A 401 -15.68 16.70 5.26
N ASP A 402 -15.89 17.15 6.49
CA ASP A 402 -17.09 17.93 6.88
C ASP A 402 -18.41 17.29 6.40
N ASP A 403 -18.59 15.99 6.67
CA ASP A 403 -19.71 15.14 6.23
C ASP A 403 -19.85 14.94 4.70
N GLN A 404 -18.90 15.41 3.90
CA GLN A 404 -18.85 15.18 2.45
C GLN A 404 -17.80 14.14 2.07
N GLU A 405 -18.14 13.28 1.12
CA GLU A 405 -17.19 12.30 0.61
C GLU A 405 -16.21 12.92 -0.38
N VAL A 406 -14.92 12.71 -0.12
CA VAL A 406 -13.79 13.27 -0.87
C VAL A 406 -12.79 12.18 -1.24
N ILE A 407 -11.96 12.47 -2.24
CA ILE A 407 -10.76 11.70 -2.55
C ILE A 407 -9.54 12.39 -1.93
N VAL A 408 -8.78 11.63 -1.16
CA VAL A 408 -7.46 12.02 -0.67
C VAL A 408 -6.39 11.28 -1.46
N LYS A 409 -5.55 11.99 -2.19
CA LYS A 409 -4.44 11.44 -2.99
C LYS A 409 -3.10 11.85 -2.42
N PHE A 410 -2.16 10.91 -2.39
CA PHE A 410 -0.75 11.14 -2.12
C PHE A 410 0.09 10.83 -3.36
N THR A 411 0.97 11.75 -3.75
CA THR A 411 1.84 11.62 -4.94
C THR A 411 3.09 12.49 -4.80
N THR A 412 4.15 12.21 -5.55
CA THR A 412 5.42 12.97 -5.49
C THR A 412 5.36 14.31 -6.22
N ARG A 413 4.40 14.47 -7.15
CA ARG A 413 4.25 15.68 -7.95
C ARG A 413 2.78 15.95 -8.26
N TYR A 414 2.39 17.22 -8.24
CA TYR A 414 1.03 17.64 -8.54
C TYR A 414 1.01 19.06 -9.12
N ASN A 415 0.15 19.32 -10.10
CA ASN A 415 -0.04 20.65 -10.66
C ASN A 415 -1.36 21.26 -10.16
N GLU A 416 -1.28 21.97 -9.02
CA GLU A 416 -2.42 22.65 -8.42
C GLU A 416 -3.04 23.70 -9.35
N ALA A 417 -2.22 24.47 -10.07
CA ALA A 417 -2.70 25.55 -10.93
C ALA A 417 -3.55 25.00 -12.09
N ALA A 418 -3.10 23.93 -12.74
CA ALA A 418 -3.85 23.25 -13.80
C ALA A 418 -5.17 22.66 -13.29
N HIS A 419 -5.16 22.07 -12.09
CA HIS A 419 -6.37 21.52 -11.48
C HIS A 419 -7.37 22.63 -11.15
N ARG A 420 -6.95 23.69 -10.44
CA ARG A 420 -7.85 24.81 -10.09
C ARG A 420 -8.43 25.48 -11.33
N LEU A 421 -7.61 25.69 -12.37
CA LEU A 421 -8.07 26.27 -13.64
C LEU A 421 -9.25 25.51 -14.24
N LEU A 422 -9.18 24.17 -14.28
CA LEU A 422 -10.28 23.35 -14.82
C LEU A 422 -11.44 23.17 -13.83
N ALA A 423 -11.15 23.17 -12.53
CA ALA A 423 -12.18 23.07 -11.50
C ALA A 423 -13.10 24.31 -11.50
N ASP A 424 -12.54 25.51 -11.70
CA ASP A 424 -13.28 26.77 -11.80
C ASP A 424 -14.25 26.80 -12.99
N THR A 425 -14.00 25.97 -14.01
CA THR A 425 -14.88 25.79 -15.18
C THR A 425 -15.66 24.47 -15.15
N GLN A 426 -15.71 23.78 -14.01
CA GLN A 426 -16.41 22.49 -13.82
C GLN A 426 -15.92 21.33 -14.71
N LEU A 427 -14.70 21.43 -15.25
CA LEU A 427 -14.04 20.41 -16.08
C LEU A 427 -13.06 19.54 -15.27
N ALA A 428 -12.99 19.75 -13.95
CA ALA A 428 -12.26 18.93 -12.99
C ALA A 428 -13.03 18.91 -11.66
N PRO A 429 -12.78 17.92 -10.77
CA PRO A 429 -13.32 17.95 -9.42
C PRO A 429 -12.93 19.23 -8.68
N ARG A 430 -13.75 19.69 -7.73
CA ARG A 430 -13.35 20.81 -6.88
C ARG A 430 -12.15 20.40 -6.02
N LEU A 431 -11.13 21.26 -5.97
CA LEU A 431 -9.95 21.05 -5.17
C LEU A 431 -10.08 21.75 -3.81
N HIS A 432 -10.21 20.97 -2.74
CA HIS A 432 -10.27 21.46 -1.35
C HIS A 432 -8.89 21.81 -0.82
N PHE A 433 -7.90 20.97 -1.13
CA PHE A 433 -6.53 21.18 -0.67
C PHE A 433 -5.50 20.57 -1.60
N CYS A 434 -4.36 21.26 -1.69
CA CYS A 434 -3.13 20.73 -2.24
C CYS A 434 -1.98 21.29 -1.41
N GLY A 435 -1.11 20.43 -0.88
CA GLY A 435 0.02 20.88 -0.08
C GLY A 435 1.08 19.81 0.08
N ARG A 436 2.33 20.25 0.25
CA ARG A 436 3.44 19.36 0.59
C ARG A 436 3.25 18.83 2.01
N VAL A 437 3.34 17.52 2.13
CA VAL A 437 3.34 16.80 3.40
C VAL A 437 4.68 16.11 3.58
N VAL A 438 4.84 15.64 4.80
CA VAL A 438 5.94 14.83 5.28
C VAL A 438 6.24 13.65 4.33
N GLY A 439 7.53 13.38 4.08
CA GLY A 439 7.98 12.34 3.13
C GLY A 439 8.11 12.81 1.67
N ASP A 440 8.21 14.12 1.43
CA ASP A 440 8.33 14.76 0.11
C ASP A 440 7.18 14.43 -0.86
N LEU A 441 5.99 14.22 -0.31
CA LEU A 441 4.76 13.99 -1.07
C LEU A 441 3.86 15.24 -1.06
N TYR A 442 2.98 15.31 -2.04
CA TYR A 442 1.78 16.14 -2.01
C TYR A 442 0.63 15.33 -1.41
N MET A 443 -0.16 15.97 -0.55
CA MET A 443 -1.51 15.54 -0.22
C MET A 443 -2.50 16.42 -0.98
N ILE A 444 -3.45 15.77 -1.64
CA ILE A 444 -4.48 16.41 -2.45
C ILE A 444 -5.83 15.94 -1.92
N VAL A 445 -6.73 16.88 -1.62
CA VAL A 445 -8.12 16.58 -1.22
C VAL A 445 -9.04 17.22 -2.25
N MET A 446 -9.87 16.42 -2.90
CA MET A 446 -10.77 16.85 -3.98
C MET A 446 -12.12 16.15 -3.88
N ASP A 447 -13.17 16.74 -4.47
CA ASP A 447 -14.50 16.12 -4.51
C ASP A 447 -14.42 14.70 -5.10
N ARG A 448 -15.17 13.75 -4.52
CA ARG A 448 -15.38 12.45 -5.16
C ARG A 448 -16.37 12.63 -6.30
N VAL A 449 -15.95 12.21 -7.49
CA VAL A 449 -16.82 12.21 -8.68
C VAL A 449 -17.38 10.81 -8.89
N ASP A 450 -18.71 10.70 -8.90
CA ASP A 450 -19.41 9.50 -9.34
C ASP A 450 -19.60 9.55 -10.86
N GLY A 451 -18.68 8.93 -11.60
CA GLY A 451 -18.65 8.93 -13.05
C GLY A 451 -17.87 7.75 -13.61
N MET A 452 -18.20 7.37 -14.84
CA MET A 452 -17.52 6.27 -15.54
C MET A 452 -16.33 6.80 -16.32
N SER A 453 -15.16 6.19 -16.16
CA SER A 453 -14.03 6.54 -17.01
C SER A 453 -14.30 6.15 -18.46
N VAL A 454 -13.69 6.86 -19.43
CA VAL A 454 -13.79 6.46 -20.85
C VAL A 454 -13.28 5.03 -21.05
N TRP A 455 -12.25 4.62 -20.31
CA TRP A 455 -11.78 3.23 -20.36
C TRP A 455 -12.85 2.24 -19.92
N GLN A 456 -13.57 2.55 -18.83
CA GLN A 456 -14.68 1.72 -18.38
C GLN A 456 -15.81 1.65 -19.41
N LEU A 457 -16.15 2.77 -20.07
CA LEU A 457 -17.12 2.76 -21.18
C LEU A 457 -16.68 1.79 -22.29
N GLN A 458 -15.38 1.75 -22.62
CA GLN A 458 -14.84 0.85 -23.62
C GLN A 458 -14.90 -0.61 -23.20
N GLU A 459 -14.49 -0.95 -21.98
CA GLU A 459 -14.57 -2.31 -21.44
C GLU A 459 -16.02 -2.81 -21.37
N ASP A 460 -16.95 -1.92 -21.01
CA ASP A 460 -18.39 -2.20 -20.94
C ASP A 460 -19.06 -2.20 -22.34
N ASN A 461 -18.31 -2.00 -23.42
CA ASN A 461 -18.79 -1.85 -24.80
C ASN A 461 -19.91 -0.80 -24.95
N MET A 462 -19.88 0.25 -24.13
CA MET A 462 -20.82 1.35 -24.22
C MET A 462 -20.31 2.43 -25.17
N PRO A 463 -21.22 3.10 -25.92
CA PRO A 463 -20.81 4.17 -26.81
C PRO A 463 -20.26 5.34 -26.00
N ILE A 464 -19.13 5.90 -26.46
CA ILE A 464 -18.56 7.11 -25.85
C ILE A 464 -19.41 8.31 -26.31
N PRO A 465 -20.06 9.04 -25.38
CA PRO A 465 -20.92 10.17 -25.75
C PRO A 465 -20.15 11.29 -26.45
N GLN A 466 -20.77 11.97 -27.43
CA GLN A 466 -20.11 13.03 -28.21
C GLN A 466 -19.69 14.25 -27.37
N ILE A 467 -20.34 14.46 -26.22
CA ILE A 467 -19.93 15.49 -25.27
C ILE A 467 -18.52 15.27 -24.71
N VAL A 468 -18.04 14.01 -24.66
CA VAL A 468 -16.72 13.63 -24.16
C VAL A 468 -15.59 14.33 -24.94
N PRO A 469 -15.39 14.08 -26.25
CA PRO A 469 -14.33 14.74 -27.00
C PRO A 469 -14.49 16.26 -27.05
N THR A 470 -15.73 16.79 -27.04
CA THR A 470 -15.99 18.24 -27.06
C THR A 470 -15.53 18.93 -25.77
N GLN A 471 -15.90 18.40 -24.59
CA GLN A 471 -15.48 19.01 -23.33
C GLN A 471 -14.00 18.74 -23.01
N VAL A 472 -13.44 17.62 -23.47
CA VAL A 472 -11.99 17.37 -23.36
C VAL A 472 -11.20 18.36 -24.22
N GLU A 473 -11.67 18.67 -25.44
CA GLU A 473 -11.06 19.71 -26.28
C GLU A 473 -11.08 21.07 -25.59
N GLU A 474 -12.20 21.43 -24.96
CA GLU A 474 -12.31 22.68 -24.21
C GLU A 474 -11.35 22.73 -23.02
N ALA A 475 -11.25 21.65 -22.24
CA ALA A 475 -10.29 21.55 -21.13
C ALA A 475 -8.83 21.69 -21.62
N VAL A 476 -8.48 21.02 -22.72
CA VAL A 476 -7.16 21.12 -23.34
C VAL A 476 -6.89 22.54 -23.84
N ARG A 477 -7.88 23.20 -24.46
CA ARG A 477 -7.76 24.60 -24.92
C ARG A 477 -7.45 25.54 -23.76
N LEU A 478 -8.20 25.46 -22.66
CA LEU A 478 -8.01 26.30 -21.47
C LEU A 478 -6.60 26.12 -20.86
N LEU A 479 -6.12 24.87 -20.77
CA LEU A 479 -4.76 24.58 -20.31
C LEU A 479 -3.72 25.16 -21.27
N HIS A 480 -3.90 24.96 -22.58
CA HIS A 480 -2.96 25.42 -23.61
C HIS A 480 -2.87 26.94 -23.69
N GLU A 481 -3.94 27.67 -23.37
CA GLU A 481 -3.94 29.14 -23.27
C GLU A 481 -3.06 29.65 -22.12
N GLN A 482 -2.84 28.84 -21.09
CA GLN A 482 -1.92 29.11 -19.99
C GLN A 482 -0.54 28.46 -20.18
N ASP A 483 -0.23 28.00 -21.41
CA ASP A 483 0.98 27.24 -21.75
C ASP A 483 1.15 25.95 -20.93
N ILE A 484 0.06 25.34 -20.47
CA ILE A 484 0.09 24.07 -19.73
C ILE A 484 -0.26 22.93 -20.69
N VAL A 485 0.57 21.89 -20.72
CA VAL A 485 0.29 20.61 -21.38
C VAL A 485 -0.23 19.65 -20.30
N PHE A 486 -1.36 18.97 -20.53
CA PHE A 486 -1.90 18.01 -19.57
C PHE A 486 -1.00 16.77 -19.44
N GLY A 487 -0.51 16.27 -20.59
CA GLY A 487 0.51 15.23 -20.68
C GLY A 487 -0.02 13.82 -20.49
N ASP A 488 -0.97 13.61 -19.57
CA ASP A 488 -1.55 12.29 -19.26
C ASP A 488 -3.00 12.11 -19.73
N LEU A 489 -3.31 12.60 -20.94
CA LEU A 489 -4.68 12.58 -21.47
C LEU A 489 -5.06 11.18 -21.98
N ARG A 490 -5.35 10.27 -21.05
CA ARG A 490 -5.72 8.86 -21.31
C ARG A 490 -7.17 8.59 -20.92
N ALA A 491 -7.72 7.50 -21.45
CA ALA A 491 -9.11 7.09 -21.20
C ALA A 491 -9.43 6.89 -19.70
N ASN A 492 -8.45 6.51 -18.88
CA ASN A 492 -8.62 6.37 -17.43
C ASN A 492 -8.79 7.71 -16.70
N ASN A 493 -8.27 8.80 -17.27
CA ASN A 493 -8.20 10.12 -16.65
C ASN A 493 -9.32 11.06 -17.12
N ILE A 494 -10.29 10.52 -17.87
CA ILE A 494 -11.45 11.25 -18.39
C ILE A 494 -12.69 10.54 -17.83
N LEU A 495 -13.44 11.22 -16.97
CA LEU A 495 -14.67 10.68 -16.40
C LEU A 495 -15.88 11.32 -17.09
N TYR A 496 -16.80 10.47 -17.55
CA TYR A 496 -18.13 10.85 -18.00
C TYR A 496 -19.11 10.72 -16.83
N VAL A 497 -19.79 11.82 -16.52
CA VAL A 497 -20.73 11.92 -15.40
C VAL A 497 -22.12 12.17 -15.96
N LEU A 498 -23.06 11.32 -15.55
CA LEU A 498 -24.48 11.48 -15.82
C LEU A 498 -25.21 11.69 -14.49
N SER A 499 -25.66 12.91 -14.24
CA SER A 499 -26.40 13.27 -13.02
C SER A 499 -27.82 13.69 -13.37
N GLY A 500 -28.75 12.74 -13.31
CA GLY A 500 -30.12 12.95 -13.80
C GLY A 500 -30.13 13.18 -15.31
N ALA A 501 -30.44 14.41 -15.73
CA ALA A 501 -30.44 14.83 -17.13
C ALA A 501 -29.18 15.61 -17.55
N GLU A 502 -28.27 15.88 -16.61
CA GLU A 502 -27.05 16.64 -16.89
C GLU A 502 -25.88 15.69 -17.20
N GLU A 503 -25.30 15.89 -18.38
CA GLU A 503 -24.06 15.24 -18.82
C GLU A 503 -22.90 16.20 -18.65
N ARG A 504 -21.82 15.73 -18.03
CA ARG A 504 -20.55 16.46 -17.98
C ARG A 504 -19.35 15.54 -18.01
N VAL A 505 -18.22 16.13 -18.30
CA VAL A 505 -16.93 15.46 -18.42
C VAL A 505 -15.98 16.14 -17.46
N VAL A 506 -15.26 15.35 -16.69
CA VAL A 506 -14.23 15.87 -15.79
C VAL A 506 -12.92 15.16 -16.04
N LEU A 507 -11.83 15.93 -16.08
CA LEU A 507 -10.48 15.42 -16.09
C LEU A 507 -10.02 15.18 -14.66
N VAL A 508 -9.30 14.08 -14.45
CA VAL A 508 -8.67 13.71 -13.18
C VAL A 508 -7.19 13.38 -13.39
N ASP A 509 -6.45 13.21 -12.30
CA ASP A 509 -5.01 12.90 -12.31
C ASP A 509 -4.10 14.03 -12.85
N PHE A 510 -4.01 15.11 -12.08
CA PHE A 510 -3.17 16.28 -12.36
C PHE A 510 -1.72 16.12 -11.87
N ASP A 511 -1.18 14.90 -11.85
CA ASP A 511 0.20 14.65 -11.43
C ASP A 511 1.21 15.12 -12.50
N TRP A 512 0.78 15.17 -13.76
CA TRP A 512 1.65 15.37 -14.92
C TRP A 512 1.60 16.74 -15.58
N PRO A 513 0.53 17.55 -15.49
CA PRO A 513 0.47 18.80 -16.21
C PRO A 513 1.69 19.67 -15.93
N ALA A 514 2.24 20.26 -16.97
CA ALA A 514 3.44 21.07 -16.88
C ALA A 514 3.54 22.03 -18.07
N LYS A 515 4.44 23.01 -17.97
CA LYS A 515 4.59 24.06 -18.98
C LYS A 515 5.08 23.50 -20.32
N ASP A 516 4.49 23.95 -21.42
CA ASP A 516 4.87 23.58 -22.79
C ASP A 516 6.34 23.88 -23.07
N GLY A 517 7.07 22.89 -23.56
CA GLY A 517 8.50 23.03 -23.89
C GLY A 517 9.48 23.01 -22.72
N GLU A 518 8.98 22.99 -21.48
CA GLU A 518 9.81 22.98 -20.26
C GLU A 518 9.53 21.73 -19.39
N GLY A 519 8.25 21.40 -19.22
CA GLY A 519 7.79 20.24 -18.48
C GLY A 519 8.27 18.92 -19.07
N ARG A 520 8.43 17.89 -18.22
CA ARG A 520 8.93 16.57 -18.63
C ARG A 520 8.04 15.42 -18.19
N TYR A 521 7.95 14.42 -19.05
CA TYR A 521 7.35 13.13 -18.69
C TYR A 521 8.15 12.47 -17.55
N PRO A 522 7.50 11.62 -16.73
CA PRO A 522 8.22 10.83 -15.74
C PRO A 522 9.32 9.97 -16.38
N ALA A 523 10.40 9.73 -15.65
CA ALA A 523 11.40 8.74 -16.05
C ALA A 523 10.84 7.31 -16.02
N THR A 524 9.75 7.09 -15.28
CA THR A 524 9.02 5.81 -15.16
C THR A 524 7.85 5.70 -16.13
N LEU A 525 7.84 6.49 -17.21
CA LEU A 525 6.79 6.45 -18.23
C LEU A 525 6.57 5.01 -18.72
N ASN A 526 5.33 4.53 -18.66
CA ASN A 526 4.98 3.17 -19.08
C ASN A 526 5.09 3.03 -20.61
N PRO A 527 6.02 2.21 -21.14
CA PRO A 527 6.18 2.02 -22.57
C PRO A 527 5.07 1.16 -23.19
N GLY A 528 4.28 0.44 -22.38
CA GLY A 528 3.17 -0.40 -22.85
C GLY A 528 1.92 0.38 -23.25
N THR A 529 1.89 1.70 -23.03
CA THR A 529 0.80 2.58 -23.48
C THR A 529 1.13 3.19 -24.84
N THR A 530 0.13 3.39 -25.69
CA THR A 530 0.33 4.08 -26.98
C THR A 530 0.46 5.59 -26.77
N TRP A 531 1.63 6.14 -27.08
CA TRP A 531 1.95 7.57 -26.97
C TRP A 531 2.26 8.20 -28.33
N HIS A 532 2.30 9.54 -28.39
CA HIS A 532 2.84 10.26 -29.54
C HIS A 532 4.33 9.85 -29.74
N LYS A 533 4.80 9.78 -30.99
CA LYS A 533 6.13 9.24 -31.35
C LYS A 533 7.33 9.96 -30.69
N GLU A 534 7.12 11.20 -30.22
CA GLU A 534 8.15 12.03 -29.54
C GLU A 534 8.09 11.93 -28.01
N VAL A 535 7.10 11.22 -27.48
CA VAL A 535 6.94 10.96 -26.04
C VAL A 535 7.83 9.78 -25.67
N ALA A 536 8.76 10.01 -24.75
CA ALA A 536 9.68 9.03 -24.22
C ALA A 536 9.93 9.34 -22.73
N PRO A 537 10.50 8.39 -21.95
CA PRO A 537 10.88 8.65 -20.57
C PRO A 537 11.71 9.94 -20.45
N TYR A 538 11.29 10.85 -19.58
CA TYR A 538 11.94 12.15 -19.34
C TYR A 538 12.02 13.12 -20.54
N SER A 539 11.30 12.84 -21.64
CA SER A 539 11.22 13.77 -22.77
C SER A 539 10.37 15.01 -22.43
N ILE A 540 10.56 16.08 -23.21
CA ILE A 540 9.87 17.37 -23.02
C ILE A 540 8.41 17.24 -23.45
N MET A 541 7.49 17.74 -22.63
CA MET A 541 6.07 17.83 -22.94
C MET A 541 5.80 18.93 -23.96
N ARG A 542 4.94 18.62 -24.93
CA ARG A 542 4.50 19.54 -25.97
C ARG A 542 2.99 19.53 -26.10
N LYS A 543 2.37 20.68 -26.38
CA LYS A 543 0.92 20.78 -26.67
C LYS A 543 0.44 19.79 -27.73
N THR A 544 1.28 19.51 -28.73
CA THR A 544 1.02 18.51 -29.78
C THR A 544 0.77 17.10 -29.25
N HIS A 545 1.29 16.76 -28.07
CA HIS A 545 1.05 15.46 -27.44
C HIS A 545 -0.40 15.32 -26.94
N ASP A 546 -0.96 16.36 -26.33
CA ASP A 546 -2.37 16.38 -25.93
C ASP A 546 -3.28 16.35 -27.15
N LEU A 547 -2.96 17.14 -28.18
CA LEU A 547 -3.73 17.17 -29.43
C LEU A 547 -3.75 15.81 -30.13
N TRP A 548 -2.63 15.07 -30.07
CA TRP A 548 -2.56 13.72 -30.61
C TRP A 548 -3.45 12.75 -29.83
N GLN A 549 -3.50 12.85 -28.50
CA GLN A 549 -4.41 12.05 -27.67
C GLN A 549 -5.88 12.42 -27.91
N LEU A 550 -6.19 13.71 -28.07
CA LEU A 550 -7.53 14.19 -28.40
C LEU A 550 -8.00 13.64 -29.76
N ALA A 551 -7.12 13.61 -30.77
CA ALA A 551 -7.43 13.02 -32.07
C ALA A 551 -7.75 11.51 -31.95
N ARG A 552 -7.06 10.78 -31.08
CA ARG A 552 -7.37 9.37 -30.78
C ARG A 552 -8.71 9.22 -30.09
N LEU A 553 -9.00 10.05 -29.09
CA LEU A 553 -10.29 10.04 -28.38
C LEU A 553 -11.47 10.24 -29.35
N ARG A 554 -11.35 11.18 -30.29
CA ARG A 554 -12.34 11.38 -31.36
C ARG A 554 -12.51 10.13 -32.24
N GLY A 555 -11.40 9.48 -32.59
CA GLY A 555 -11.41 8.23 -33.35
C GLY A 555 -12.19 7.11 -32.66
N LEU A 556 -12.06 6.99 -31.34
CA LEU A 556 -12.83 6.02 -30.54
C LEU A 556 -14.33 6.30 -30.60
N CYS A 557 -14.75 7.56 -30.49
CA CYS A 557 -16.16 7.96 -30.56
C CYS A 557 -16.78 7.63 -31.94
N THR A 558 -16.01 7.73 -33.02
CA THR A 558 -16.51 7.42 -34.37
C THR A 558 -16.64 5.91 -34.63
N GLN A 559 -15.83 5.08 -33.98
CA GLN A 559 -15.90 3.61 -34.12
C GLN A 559 -17.09 3.01 -33.35
N SER A 560 -17.44 3.60 -32.19
CA SER A 560 -18.58 3.16 -31.38
C SER A 560 -19.96 3.43 -32.01
N ASN A 561 -20.05 4.32 -33.01
CA ASN A 561 -21.31 4.63 -33.70
C ASN A 561 -21.58 3.73 -34.93
N ILE A 562 -20.68 2.79 -35.24
CA ILE A 562 -20.74 1.90 -36.42
C ILE A 562 -21.05 0.44 -36.03
N LEU A 563 -21.04 0.12 -34.73
CA LEU A 563 -21.54 -1.12 -34.14
C LEU A 563 -22.96 -0.90 -33.62
#